data_AF-A0A0F9DTX8-F1
#
_entry.id   AF-A0A0F9DTX8-F1
#
_cell.length_a   1.000
_cell.length_b   1.000
_cell.length_c   1.000
_cell.angle_alpha   90.00
_cell.angle_beta   90.00
_cell.angle_gamma   90.00
#
_symmetry.space_group_name_H-M   'P 1'
#
loop_
_entity.id
_entity.type
_entity.pdbx_description
1 polymer ?
#
loop_
_entity_poly.entity_id
_entity_poly.type
_entity_poly.pdbx_seq_one_letter_code
_entity_poly.pdbx_strand_id
1 'polypeptide(L)'
;MKKLLHIIAFAIPLFLVFIINHPKSSFAEVVVVHANEAWQQTDIILREHHTITWQVKKDDYWSFNTEIFPEGHNADGIPVPALESYALPGGDIGMLLGKIGDGRIISMGLSGSNYVGPDEGGNYLYLTINDDLIGKYGEGYKDNIGEILVTITQTKREMVKIAILFIKGCPGYTYTKKYIEEIIADEAIDAEISLIQIDNDEDARRLHFIGSPTVRVNGMDVEKGFSHTKDYGVRSRIYNVEGKPSGYPSKSMIRSAIKKAISILEKQ
;
A
#
# COMPACT_ATOMS: atom_id res chain seq x y z
N MET A 1 -28.49 -58.24 10.42
CA MET A 1 -28.74 -57.51 9.16
C MET A 1 -29.23 -56.11 9.54
N LYS A 2 -28.64 -54.95 9.25
CA LYS A 2 -27.42 -54.47 8.55
C LYS A 2 -26.81 -53.38 9.46
N LYS A 3 -25.49 -53.33 9.65
CA LYS A 3 -24.82 -52.19 10.30
C LYS A 3 -24.75 -51.04 9.29
N LEU A 4 -25.30 -49.88 9.64
CA LEU A 4 -25.24 -48.66 8.83
C LEU A 4 -23.85 -48.02 9.03
N LEU A 5 -23.02 -48.09 8.01
CA LEU A 5 -21.69 -47.46 7.99
C LEU A 5 -21.89 -45.95 7.85
N HIS A 6 -21.53 -45.16 8.86
CA HIS A 6 -21.46 -43.71 8.74
C HIS A 6 -20.19 -43.35 7.97
N ILE A 7 -20.34 -42.97 6.70
CA ILE A 7 -19.26 -42.38 5.92
C ILE A 7 -19.31 -40.87 6.17
N ILE A 8 -18.35 -40.38 6.96
CA ILE A 8 -18.10 -38.94 7.10
C ILE A 8 -17.41 -38.49 5.81
N ALA A 9 -18.14 -37.79 4.94
CA ALA A 9 -17.58 -37.16 3.76
C ALA A 9 -16.88 -35.86 4.19
N PHE A 10 -15.54 -35.90 4.30
CA PHE A 10 -14.75 -34.69 4.33
C PHE A 10 -14.70 -34.11 2.91
N ALA A 11 -15.44 -33.04 2.66
CA ALA A 11 -15.26 -32.22 1.48
C ALA A 11 -13.91 -31.51 1.59
N ILE A 12 -12.92 -31.95 0.82
CA ILE A 12 -11.65 -31.24 0.65
C ILE A 12 -11.90 -30.15 -0.39
N PRO A 13 -11.80 -28.85 -0.07
CA PRO A 13 -11.94 -27.81 -1.08
C PRO A 13 -10.76 -27.91 -2.05
N LEU A 14 -11.08 -28.20 -3.32
CA LEU A 14 -10.13 -28.28 -4.41
C LEU A 14 -9.73 -26.84 -4.81
N PHE A 15 -8.65 -26.32 -4.23
CA PHE A 15 -8.08 -25.03 -4.66
C PHE A 15 -7.45 -25.18 -6.05
N LEU A 16 -8.11 -24.63 -7.07
CA LEU A 16 -7.49 -24.42 -8.38
C LEU A 16 -6.52 -23.24 -8.29
N VAL A 17 -5.25 -23.51 -8.00
CA VAL A 17 -4.19 -22.51 -8.13
C VAL A 17 -3.82 -22.42 -9.61
N PHE A 18 -4.36 -21.42 -10.32
CA PHE A 18 -3.82 -21.03 -11.63
C PHE A 18 -2.46 -20.33 -11.41
N ILE A 19 -1.36 -21.07 -11.51
CA ILE A 19 -0.03 -20.48 -11.65
C ILE A 19 0.08 -19.89 -13.06
N ILE A 20 -0.18 -18.59 -13.18
CA ILE A 20 0.27 -17.81 -14.33
C ILE A 20 1.69 -17.35 -14.01
N ASN A 21 2.67 -17.96 -14.67
CA ASN A 21 4.08 -17.59 -14.58
C ASN A 21 4.33 -16.19 -15.17
N HIS A 22 4.24 -15.15 -14.34
CA HIS A 22 4.92 -13.88 -14.55
C HIS A 22 5.70 -13.49 -13.29
N PRO A 23 7.01 -13.20 -13.38
CA PRO A 23 7.83 -12.91 -12.21
C PRO A 23 7.64 -11.45 -11.80
N LYS A 24 6.51 -11.14 -11.15
CA LYS A 24 6.31 -10.00 -10.23
C LYS A 24 5.31 -10.48 -9.18
N SER A 25 5.69 -10.50 -7.91
CA SER A 25 4.97 -11.22 -6.84
C SER A 25 3.64 -10.56 -6.43
N SER A 26 2.66 -10.50 -7.32
CA SER A 26 1.27 -10.22 -6.97
C SER A 26 0.55 -11.56 -6.82
N PHE A 27 0.19 -11.92 -5.59
CA PHE A 27 -0.77 -13.01 -5.36
C PHE A 27 -2.16 -12.37 -5.32
N ALA A 28 -3.09 -12.96 -6.06
CA ALA A 28 -4.50 -12.64 -5.97
C ALA A 28 -5.16 -13.64 -5.00
N GLU A 29 -5.89 -13.13 -4.03
CA GLU A 29 -6.62 -13.90 -3.03
C GLU A 29 -8.12 -13.66 -3.26
N VAL A 30 -8.92 -14.73 -3.21
CA VAL A 30 -10.37 -14.64 -3.40
C VAL A 30 -11.05 -14.84 -2.06
N VAL A 31 -11.90 -13.90 -1.68
CA VAL A 31 -12.65 -13.90 -0.42
C VAL A 31 -14.14 -13.99 -0.73
N VAL A 32 -14.84 -14.88 -0.04
CA VAL A 32 -16.31 -14.87 -0.01
C VAL A 32 -16.74 -13.93 1.10
N VAL A 33 -17.62 -12.98 0.80
CA VAL A 33 -18.18 -12.03 1.76
C VAL A 33 -19.67 -12.26 1.88
N HIS A 34 -20.13 -12.65 3.05
CA HIS A 34 -21.54 -12.92 3.32
C HIS A 34 -22.28 -11.63 3.71
N ALA A 35 -23.49 -11.42 3.19
CA ALA A 35 -24.23 -10.18 3.44
C ALA A 35 -24.73 -10.05 4.89
N ASN A 36 -24.88 -11.18 5.59
CA ASN A 36 -25.46 -11.27 6.94
C ASN A 36 -24.42 -11.23 8.07
N GLU A 37 -23.17 -10.89 7.77
CA GLU A 37 -22.09 -10.82 8.75
C GLU A 37 -21.37 -9.47 8.67
N ALA A 38 -21.32 -8.77 9.80
CA ALA A 38 -20.63 -7.49 9.91
C ALA A 38 -19.13 -7.69 10.16
N TRP A 39 -18.29 -6.94 9.43
CA TRP A 39 -16.83 -6.91 9.58
C TRP A 39 -16.18 -8.30 9.67
N GLN A 40 -16.35 -9.10 8.63
CA GLN A 40 -15.75 -10.42 8.48
C GLN A 40 -14.23 -10.28 8.38
N GLN A 41 -13.50 -10.89 9.31
CA GLN A 41 -12.04 -10.97 9.22
C GLN A 41 -11.65 -11.92 8.08
N THR A 42 -10.84 -11.44 7.15
CA THR A 42 -10.27 -12.28 6.08
C THR A 42 -8.92 -12.86 6.50
N ASP A 43 -8.41 -13.84 5.76
CA ASP A 43 -7.04 -14.34 5.94
C ASP A 43 -5.96 -13.43 5.30
N ILE A 44 -6.38 -12.33 4.67
CA ILE A 44 -5.47 -11.40 3.98
C ILE A 44 -4.78 -10.52 5.00
N ILE A 45 -3.47 -10.71 5.15
CA ILE A 45 -2.59 -9.80 5.88
C ILE A 45 -2.03 -8.76 4.91
N LEU A 46 -2.32 -7.49 5.18
CA LEU A 46 -1.90 -6.38 4.34
C LEU A 46 -0.41 -6.12 4.47
N ARG A 47 0.25 -5.85 3.34
CA ARG A 47 1.67 -5.53 3.28
C ARG A 47 1.85 -4.02 3.20
N GLU A 48 2.69 -3.46 4.07
CA GLU A 48 3.10 -2.07 3.98
C GLU A 48 3.69 -1.75 2.60
N HIS A 49 3.52 -0.50 2.15
CA HIS A 49 4.02 -0.04 0.85
C HIS A 49 3.47 -0.83 -0.35
N HIS A 50 2.28 -1.39 -0.21
CA HIS A 50 1.55 -2.02 -1.32
C HIS A 50 0.30 -1.22 -1.65
N THR A 51 -0.13 -1.32 -2.90
CA THR A 51 -1.48 -0.98 -3.32
C THR A 51 -2.30 -2.27 -3.31
N ILE A 52 -3.41 -2.27 -2.56
CA ILE A 52 -4.45 -3.27 -2.77
C ILE A 52 -5.31 -2.85 -3.95
N THR A 53 -5.62 -3.78 -4.82
CA THR A 53 -6.65 -3.65 -5.86
C THR A 53 -7.69 -4.72 -5.59
N TRP A 54 -8.96 -4.37 -5.71
CA TRP A 54 -10.05 -5.33 -5.58
C TRP A 54 -10.93 -5.34 -6.81
N GLN A 55 -11.55 -6.49 -7.04
CA GLN A 55 -12.55 -6.71 -8.05
C GLN A 55 -13.57 -7.73 -7.54
N VAL A 56 -14.83 -7.33 -7.45
CA VAL A 56 -15.95 -8.24 -7.21
C VAL A 56 -16.23 -9.03 -8.49
N LYS A 57 -16.50 -10.32 -8.34
CA LYS A 57 -16.83 -11.21 -9.47
C LYS A 57 -18.07 -10.67 -10.19
N LYS A 58 -17.99 -10.72 -11.52
CA LYS A 58 -19.06 -10.24 -12.39
C LYS A 58 -20.36 -11.01 -12.08
N ASP A 59 -21.46 -10.26 -12.02
CA ASP A 59 -22.81 -10.79 -11.81
C ASP A 59 -23.04 -11.44 -10.43
N ASP A 60 -22.15 -11.19 -9.45
CA ASP A 60 -22.44 -11.49 -8.04
C ASP A 60 -23.27 -10.34 -7.42
N TYR A 61 -24.30 -10.72 -6.66
CA TYR A 61 -25.26 -9.81 -6.03
C TYR A 61 -25.53 -10.25 -4.60
N TRP A 62 -25.81 -9.27 -3.75
CA TRP A 62 -26.31 -9.48 -2.39
C TRP A 62 -27.44 -8.51 -2.10
N SER A 63 -28.15 -8.69 -1.00
CA SER A 63 -29.23 -7.80 -0.58
C SER A 63 -29.09 -7.45 0.88
N PHE A 64 -29.19 -6.15 1.22
CA PHE A 64 -29.37 -5.70 2.61
C PHE A 64 -30.84 -5.66 3.05
N ASN A 65 -31.78 -5.92 2.14
CA ASN A 65 -33.19 -5.99 2.48
C ASN A 65 -33.95 -6.69 1.34
N THR A 66 -34.32 -7.95 1.55
CA THR A 66 -34.95 -8.75 0.50
C THR A 66 -36.38 -8.38 0.17
N GLU A 67 -37.06 -7.63 1.04
CA GLU A 67 -38.41 -7.10 0.73
C GLU A 67 -38.34 -5.98 -0.32
N ILE A 68 -37.31 -5.13 -0.25
CA ILE A 68 -37.10 -4.01 -1.17
C ILE A 68 -36.26 -4.44 -2.39
N PHE A 69 -35.23 -5.27 -2.18
CA PHE A 69 -34.29 -5.75 -3.19
C PHE A 69 -34.28 -7.30 -3.23
N PRO A 70 -35.34 -7.95 -3.72
CA PRO A 70 -35.45 -9.41 -3.73
C PRO A 70 -34.41 -10.08 -4.64
N GLU A 71 -34.02 -9.41 -5.73
CA GLU A 71 -32.96 -9.88 -6.64
C GLU A 71 -31.56 -9.36 -6.23
N GLY A 72 -31.49 -8.59 -5.14
CA GLY A 72 -30.28 -7.94 -4.67
C GLY A 72 -29.81 -6.74 -5.50
N HIS A 73 -28.62 -6.26 -5.17
CA HIS A 73 -27.88 -5.20 -5.86
C HIS A 73 -26.39 -5.57 -5.84
N ASN A 74 -25.60 -4.87 -6.66
CA ASN A 74 -24.18 -5.10 -6.74
C ASN A 74 -23.43 -4.47 -5.54
N ALA A 75 -22.11 -4.67 -5.51
CA ALA A 75 -21.26 -4.18 -4.43
C ALA A 75 -21.10 -2.65 -4.36
N ASP A 76 -21.48 -1.87 -5.39
CA ASP A 76 -21.49 -0.40 -5.28
C ASP A 76 -22.59 0.09 -4.33
N GLY A 77 -23.59 -0.75 -4.05
CA GLY A 77 -24.72 -0.38 -3.20
C GLY A 77 -25.72 0.53 -3.90
N ILE A 78 -26.52 1.21 -3.10
CA ILE A 78 -27.58 2.12 -3.53
C ILE A 78 -27.17 3.53 -3.09
N PRO A 79 -27.23 4.55 -3.97
CA PRO A 79 -26.74 5.91 -3.71
C PRO A 79 -27.68 6.71 -2.78
N VAL A 80 -27.86 6.19 -1.58
CA VAL A 80 -28.64 6.73 -0.49
C VAL A 80 -27.71 6.80 0.73
N PRO A 81 -27.51 7.99 1.32
CA PRO A 81 -26.63 8.13 2.47
C PRO A 81 -27.08 7.30 3.66
N ALA A 82 -26.21 6.40 4.11
CA ALA A 82 -26.41 5.53 5.26
C ALA A 82 -26.52 6.33 6.57
N LEU A 83 -27.35 5.83 7.49
CA LEU A 83 -27.60 6.49 8.77
C LEU A 83 -26.48 6.22 9.79
N GLU A 84 -26.54 6.88 10.94
CA GLU A 84 -25.44 6.91 11.93
C GLU A 84 -25.03 5.55 12.50
N SER A 85 -25.91 4.54 12.49
CA SER A 85 -25.62 3.20 13.01
C SER A 85 -25.06 2.24 11.98
N TYR A 86 -24.95 2.67 10.72
CA TYR A 86 -24.44 1.84 9.63
C TYR A 86 -22.92 1.69 9.72
N ALA A 87 -22.39 0.68 9.03
CA ALA A 87 -20.95 0.42 8.99
C ALA A 87 -20.12 1.61 8.48
N LEU A 88 -20.66 2.38 7.53
CA LEU A 88 -20.11 3.66 7.09
C LEU A 88 -21.25 4.71 6.97
N PRO A 89 -21.49 5.50 8.03
CA PRO A 89 -22.46 6.60 7.99
C PRO A 89 -22.16 7.59 6.87
N GLY A 90 -23.20 8.01 6.15
CA GLY A 90 -23.11 8.90 4.99
C GLY A 90 -22.63 8.24 3.69
N GLY A 91 -22.07 7.03 3.74
CA GLY A 91 -21.76 6.23 2.55
C GLY A 91 -23.00 5.57 1.95
N ASP A 92 -22.87 4.98 0.77
CA ASP A 92 -23.99 4.32 0.08
C ASP A 92 -24.41 3.04 0.81
N ILE A 93 -25.72 2.84 1.02
CA ILE A 93 -26.26 1.65 1.68
C ILE A 93 -26.03 0.42 0.80
N GLY A 94 -25.65 -0.70 1.40
CA GLY A 94 -25.39 -1.94 0.65
C GLY A 94 -24.03 -1.99 -0.06
N MET A 95 -23.22 -0.94 0.04
CA MET A 95 -21.89 -0.90 -0.55
C MET A 95 -20.95 -1.91 0.14
N LEU A 96 -20.08 -2.57 -0.62
CA LEU A 96 -18.96 -3.32 -0.06
C LEU A 96 -17.95 -2.35 0.57
N LEU A 97 -17.61 -2.60 1.82
CA LEU A 97 -16.63 -1.84 2.59
C LEU A 97 -15.46 -2.75 3.00
N GLY A 98 -14.30 -2.12 3.13
CA GLY A 98 -13.11 -2.70 3.76
C GLY A 98 -12.72 -1.94 5.03
N LYS A 99 -12.05 -2.61 5.97
CA LYS A 99 -11.39 -1.97 7.12
C LYS A 99 -10.04 -2.62 7.37
N ILE A 100 -9.02 -1.80 7.63
CA ILE A 100 -7.65 -2.28 7.92
C ILE A 100 -7.48 -2.39 9.44
N GLY A 101 -7.39 -3.61 9.99
CA GLY A 101 -7.32 -3.80 11.44
C GLY A 101 -8.50 -3.11 12.16
N ASP A 102 -8.18 -2.33 13.18
CA ASP A 102 -9.12 -1.42 13.86
C ASP A 102 -9.02 0.03 13.36
N GLY A 103 -8.37 0.23 12.21
CA GLY A 103 -8.12 1.53 11.60
C GLY A 103 -9.25 2.02 10.70
N ARG A 104 -8.86 2.68 9.60
CA ARG A 104 -9.79 3.35 8.71
C ARG A 104 -10.61 2.38 7.84
N ILE A 105 -11.78 2.85 7.45
CA ILE A 105 -12.68 2.20 6.50
C ILE A 105 -12.36 2.65 5.07
N ILE A 106 -12.57 1.75 4.11
CA ILE A 106 -12.39 1.93 2.67
C ILE A 106 -13.73 1.67 2.00
N SER A 107 -14.25 2.66 1.25
CA SER A 107 -15.36 2.45 0.33
C SER A 107 -14.86 1.64 -0.86
N MET A 108 -15.23 0.36 -0.94
CA MET A 108 -14.68 -0.55 -1.93
C MET A 108 -15.55 -0.63 -3.19
N GLY A 109 -16.85 -0.89 -3.07
CA GLY A 109 -17.69 -1.02 -4.26
C GLY A 109 -17.33 -2.26 -5.11
N LEU A 110 -17.70 -2.24 -6.39
CA LEU A 110 -17.41 -3.30 -7.37
C LEU A 110 -15.93 -3.50 -7.65
N SER A 111 -15.16 -2.42 -7.69
CA SER A 111 -13.71 -2.47 -7.93
C SER A 111 -13.04 -1.17 -7.55
N GLY A 112 -11.73 -1.23 -7.34
CA GLY A 112 -10.95 -0.06 -7.00
C GLY A 112 -9.58 -0.43 -6.46
N SER A 113 -8.89 0.58 -5.91
CA SER A 113 -7.60 0.38 -5.29
C SER A 113 -7.37 1.32 -4.11
N ASN A 114 -6.50 0.91 -3.20
CA ASN A 114 -6.12 1.71 -2.04
C ASN A 114 -4.68 1.44 -1.63
N TYR A 115 -3.97 2.47 -1.19
CA TYR A 115 -2.60 2.34 -0.71
C TYR A 115 -2.59 1.90 0.76
N VAL A 116 -1.74 0.94 1.09
CA VAL A 116 -1.45 0.49 2.44
C VAL A 116 -0.20 1.21 2.93
N GLY A 117 -0.38 2.08 3.91
CA GLY A 117 0.70 2.84 4.54
C GLY A 117 1.70 1.98 5.32
N PRO A 118 2.81 2.58 5.77
CA PRO A 118 3.82 1.89 6.59
C PRO A 118 3.21 1.31 7.89
N ASP A 119 2.40 2.12 8.59
CA ASP A 119 1.82 1.72 9.87
C ASP A 119 0.57 0.82 9.73
N GLU A 120 0.16 0.53 8.49
CA GLU A 120 -1.00 -0.30 8.18
C GLU A 120 -0.61 -1.75 7.84
N GLY A 121 0.68 -2.01 7.57
CA GLY A 121 1.19 -3.34 7.30
C GLY A 121 1.06 -4.30 8.49
N GLY A 122 0.87 -5.59 8.20
CA GLY A 122 0.70 -6.64 9.21
C GLY A 122 -0.72 -6.77 9.78
N ASN A 123 -1.63 -5.86 9.43
CA ASN A 123 -3.03 -5.93 9.83
C ASN A 123 -3.87 -6.79 8.88
N TYR A 124 -4.93 -7.40 9.41
CA TYR A 124 -5.93 -8.09 8.59
C TYR A 124 -6.82 -7.10 7.85
N LEU A 125 -7.25 -7.48 6.65
CA LEU A 125 -8.37 -6.83 5.95
C LEU A 125 -9.69 -7.44 6.47
N TYR A 126 -10.62 -6.56 6.82
CA TYR A 126 -11.99 -6.93 7.17
C TYR A 126 -12.94 -6.45 6.07
N LEU A 127 -13.96 -7.23 5.72
CA LEU A 127 -14.95 -6.89 4.69
C LEU A 127 -16.37 -6.92 5.26
N THR A 128 -17.25 -6.04 4.77
CA THR A 128 -18.65 -5.98 5.19
C THR A 128 -19.53 -5.31 4.13
N ILE A 129 -20.83 -5.60 4.15
CA ILE A 129 -21.83 -4.76 3.49
C ILE A 129 -22.08 -3.49 4.33
N ASN A 130 -22.36 -2.34 3.71
CA ASN A 130 -22.72 -1.13 4.44
C ASN A 130 -24.18 -1.19 4.91
N ASP A 131 -24.37 -1.74 6.10
CA ASP A 131 -25.69 -1.87 6.71
C ASP A 131 -25.67 -1.57 8.22
N ASP A 132 -26.85 -1.49 8.83
CA ASP A 132 -27.08 -1.11 10.22
C ASP A 132 -26.49 -2.12 11.21
N LEU A 133 -25.40 -1.73 11.87
CA LEU A 133 -24.62 -2.60 12.76
C LEU A 133 -25.38 -3.05 14.01
N ILE A 134 -26.35 -2.24 14.45
CA ILE A 134 -27.07 -2.48 15.72
C ILE A 134 -28.58 -2.63 15.53
N GLY A 135 -29.08 -2.61 14.29
CA GLY A 135 -30.50 -2.71 13.97
C GLY A 135 -31.31 -1.56 14.58
N LYS A 136 -30.79 -0.34 14.52
CA LYS A 136 -31.46 0.87 15.03
C LYS A 136 -32.60 1.34 14.10
N TYR A 137 -32.43 1.20 12.80
CA TYR A 137 -33.32 1.69 11.75
C TYR A 137 -33.93 0.57 10.90
N GLY A 138 -33.59 -0.68 11.19
CA GLY A 138 -34.09 -1.88 10.51
C GLY A 138 -33.66 -3.16 11.24
N GLU A 139 -33.65 -4.29 10.54
CA GLU A 139 -33.22 -5.58 11.10
C GLU A 139 -31.69 -5.74 11.16
N GLY A 140 -30.96 -4.78 10.58
CA GLY A 140 -29.51 -4.85 10.39
C GLY A 140 -29.17 -6.08 9.55
N TYR A 141 -28.14 -6.81 9.95
CA TYR A 141 -27.62 -7.90 9.13
C TYR A 141 -28.50 -9.16 9.08
N LYS A 142 -29.66 -9.18 9.74
CA LYS A 142 -30.49 -10.39 9.90
C LYS A 142 -31.35 -10.70 8.67
N ASP A 143 -31.77 -9.69 7.92
CA ASP A 143 -32.54 -9.84 6.67
C ASP A 143 -31.67 -9.72 5.42
N ASN A 144 -30.35 -9.63 5.61
CA ASN A 144 -29.38 -9.62 4.53
C ASN A 144 -29.21 -11.03 3.98
N ILE A 145 -29.19 -11.17 2.65
CA ILE A 145 -29.06 -12.46 1.97
C ILE A 145 -28.06 -12.35 0.82
N GLY A 146 -27.34 -13.46 0.60
CA GLY A 146 -26.41 -13.60 -0.50
C GLY A 146 -24.96 -13.42 -0.06
N GLU A 147 -24.08 -13.61 -1.04
CA GLU A 147 -22.64 -13.52 -0.86
C GLU A 147 -22.01 -13.04 -2.17
N ILE A 148 -20.86 -12.38 -2.05
CA ILE A 148 -20.08 -11.94 -3.21
C ILE A 148 -18.65 -12.47 -3.12
N LEU A 149 -18.06 -12.80 -4.25
CA LEU A 149 -16.65 -13.18 -4.36
C LEU A 149 -15.81 -11.95 -4.70
N VAL A 150 -14.88 -11.59 -3.82
CA VAL A 150 -14.00 -10.44 -3.97
C VAL A 150 -12.57 -10.93 -4.21
N THR A 151 -12.01 -10.59 -5.36
CA THR A 151 -10.58 -10.82 -5.63
C THR A 151 -9.79 -9.63 -5.12
N ILE A 152 -8.84 -9.86 -4.22
CA ILE A 152 -7.90 -8.86 -3.70
C ILE A 152 -6.51 -9.16 -4.23
N THR A 153 -5.83 -8.17 -4.79
CA THR A 153 -4.44 -8.26 -5.25
C THR A 153 -3.60 -7.23 -4.53
N GLN A 154 -2.48 -7.65 -3.94
CA GLN A 154 -1.50 -6.73 -3.35
C GLN A 154 -0.33 -6.55 -4.31
N THR A 155 -0.12 -5.33 -4.78
CA THR A 155 1.01 -4.99 -5.66
C THR A 155 1.93 -4.03 -4.92
N LYS A 156 3.22 -4.36 -4.85
CA LYS A 156 4.21 -3.47 -4.24
C LYS A 156 4.23 -2.13 -4.98
N ARG A 157 4.14 -1.04 -4.22
CA ARG A 157 4.25 0.31 -4.75
C ARG A 157 5.74 0.63 -4.94
N GLU A 158 6.15 0.83 -6.19
CA GLU A 158 7.51 1.24 -6.48
C GLU A 158 7.66 2.74 -6.19
N MET A 159 8.43 3.06 -5.14
CA MET A 159 8.70 4.43 -4.70
C MET A 159 10.14 4.81 -4.97
N VAL A 160 10.40 6.11 -5.14
CA VAL A 160 11.78 6.60 -5.22
C VAL A 160 12.42 6.57 -3.84
N LYS A 161 13.50 5.81 -3.67
CA LYS A 161 14.26 5.72 -2.42
C LYS A 161 15.35 6.76 -2.39
N ILE A 162 15.28 7.71 -1.46
CA ILE A 162 16.25 8.80 -1.32
C ILE A 162 16.95 8.67 0.01
N ALA A 163 18.24 8.35 -0.01
CA ALA A 163 19.07 8.31 1.20
C ALA A 163 19.94 9.57 1.28
N ILE A 164 19.92 10.22 2.44
CA ILE A 164 20.84 11.32 2.79
C ILE A 164 21.78 10.79 3.87
N LEU A 165 23.04 10.55 3.49
CA LEU A 165 24.11 10.18 4.40
C LEU A 165 24.81 11.45 4.88
N PHE A 166 24.99 11.62 6.18
CA PHE A 166 25.58 12.83 6.74
C PHE A 166 26.39 12.55 8.01
N ILE A 167 27.33 13.43 8.33
CA ILE A 167 28.03 13.43 9.63
C ILE A 167 27.37 14.43 10.58
N LYS A 168 27.48 14.21 11.88
CA LYS A 168 26.96 15.14 12.90
C LYS A 168 27.50 16.57 12.68
N GLY A 169 26.61 17.55 12.69
CA GLY A 169 26.96 18.97 12.56
C GLY A 169 27.25 19.44 11.13
N CYS A 170 27.04 18.62 10.09
CA CYS A 170 27.22 19.03 8.71
C CYS A 170 26.21 20.15 8.32
N PRO A 171 26.65 21.36 7.93
CA PRO A 171 25.72 22.42 7.51
C PRO A 171 25.02 22.08 6.18
N GLY A 172 25.73 21.42 5.27
CA GLY A 172 25.22 21.03 3.96
C GLY A 172 24.03 20.06 4.00
N TYR A 173 23.92 19.27 5.08
CA TYR A 173 22.80 18.36 5.30
C TYR A 173 21.46 19.08 5.34
N THR A 174 21.35 20.19 6.07
CA THR A 174 20.10 20.95 6.23
C THR A 174 19.59 21.47 4.89
N TYR A 175 20.49 22.05 4.07
CA TYR A 175 20.13 22.52 2.73
C TYR A 175 19.71 21.38 1.81
N THR A 176 20.42 20.25 1.88
CA THR A 176 20.13 19.06 1.08
C THR A 176 18.76 18.47 1.39
N LYS A 177 18.44 18.30 2.69
CA LYS A 177 17.15 17.80 3.14
C LYS A 177 16.01 18.70 2.65
N LYS A 178 16.16 20.01 2.85
CA LYS A 178 15.20 21.01 2.38
C LYS A 178 14.97 20.93 0.86
N TYR A 179 16.02 20.82 0.06
CA TYR A 179 15.87 20.70 -1.40
C TYR A 179 15.12 19.44 -1.81
N ILE A 180 15.37 18.30 -1.14
CA ILE A 180 14.67 17.05 -1.42
C ILE A 180 13.19 17.17 -1.05
N GLU A 181 12.88 17.69 0.14
CA GLU A 181 11.50 17.92 0.59
C GLU A 181 10.74 18.85 -0.37
N GLU A 182 11.35 19.95 -0.79
CA GLU A 182 10.77 20.85 -1.78
C GLU A 182 10.54 20.15 -3.13
N ILE A 183 11.50 19.38 -3.65
CA ILE A 183 11.31 18.66 -4.94
C ILE A 183 10.16 17.66 -4.85
N ILE A 184 10.09 16.89 -3.77
CA ILE A 184 9.05 15.88 -3.55
C ILE A 184 7.67 16.55 -3.51
N ALA A 185 7.55 17.65 -2.77
CA ALA A 185 6.30 18.40 -2.66
C ALA A 185 5.92 19.10 -3.97
N ASP A 186 6.85 19.82 -4.60
CA ASP A 186 6.65 20.59 -5.84
C ASP A 186 6.20 19.69 -7.00
N GLU A 187 6.70 18.44 -7.04
CA GLU A 187 6.50 17.52 -8.15
C GLU A 187 5.59 16.32 -7.79
N ALA A 188 4.94 16.35 -6.62
CA ALA A 188 4.05 15.30 -6.11
C ALA A 188 4.65 13.88 -6.22
N ILE A 189 5.93 13.75 -5.87
CA ILE A 189 6.69 12.52 -6.06
C ILE A 189 6.44 11.59 -4.87
N ASP A 190 6.17 10.33 -5.19
CA ASP A 190 6.10 9.30 -4.18
C ASP A 190 7.50 8.76 -3.84
N ALA A 191 8.01 9.15 -2.67
CA ALA A 191 9.39 8.88 -2.28
C ALA A 191 9.52 8.52 -0.80
N GLU A 192 10.42 7.59 -0.53
CA GLU A 192 10.86 7.20 0.80
C GLU A 192 12.19 7.92 1.11
N ILE A 193 12.25 8.72 2.18
CA ILE A 193 13.48 9.43 2.58
C ILE A 193 14.11 8.74 3.79
N SER A 194 15.35 8.27 3.64
CA SER A 194 16.16 7.74 4.74
C SER A 194 17.26 8.71 5.13
N LEU A 195 17.34 9.04 6.43
CA LEU A 195 18.39 9.89 6.99
C LEU A 195 19.39 9.00 7.72
N ILE A 196 20.64 8.97 7.25
CA ILE A 196 21.67 8.05 7.77
C ILE A 196 22.83 8.86 8.32
N GLN A 197 22.94 8.93 9.64
CA GLN A 197 24.10 9.54 10.28
C GLN A 197 25.30 8.57 10.23
N ILE A 198 26.47 9.09 9.88
CA ILE A 198 27.75 8.37 9.84
C ILE A 198 28.63 8.90 10.97
N ASP A 199 28.91 8.04 11.95
CA ASP A 199 29.60 8.44 13.18
C ASP A 199 31.10 8.10 13.18
N ASN A 200 31.51 7.09 12.41
CA ASN A 200 32.86 6.55 12.41
C ASN A 200 33.28 6.04 11.03
N ASP A 201 34.58 5.78 10.86
CA ASP A 201 35.13 5.32 9.58
C ASP A 201 34.73 3.90 9.21
N GLU A 202 34.32 3.05 10.17
CA GLU A 202 33.82 1.72 9.89
C GLU A 202 32.46 1.79 9.18
N ASP A 203 31.55 2.63 9.68
CA ASP A 203 30.28 2.94 9.01
C ASP A 203 30.52 3.61 7.67
N ALA A 204 31.49 4.52 7.59
CA ALA A 204 31.84 5.16 6.33
C ALA A 204 32.28 4.13 5.28
N ARG A 205 33.14 3.18 5.65
CA ARG A 205 33.56 2.09 4.75
C ARG A 205 32.39 1.17 4.38
N ARG A 206 31.62 0.71 5.37
CA ARG A 206 30.48 -0.19 5.19
C ARG A 206 29.43 0.38 4.25
N LEU A 207 29.18 1.69 4.32
CA LEU A 207 28.18 2.38 3.53
C LEU A 207 28.77 3.06 2.28
N HIS A 208 30.05 2.83 1.97
CA HIS A 208 30.79 3.48 0.88
C HIS A 208 30.62 5.01 0.89
N PHE A 209 30.63 5.59 2.08
CA PHE A 209 30.43 7.00 2.33
C PHE A 209 31.68 7.80 1.94
N ILE A 210 31.48 8.74 1.03
CA ILE A 210 32.56 9.54 0.44
C ILE A 210 32.67 10.95 1.04
N GLY A 211 31.74 11.29 1.92
CA GLY A 211 31.70 12.56 2.65
C GLY A 211 30.30 13.13 2.77
N SER A 212 30.13 14.08 3.69
CA SER A 212 28.86 14.68 4.06
C SER A 212 28.57 15.97 3.30
N PRO A 213 27.31 16.22 2.90
CA PRO A 213 26.25 15.22 2.74
C PRO A 213 26.54 14.35 1.50
N THR A 214 25.99 13.13 1.46
CA THR A 214 25.91 12.31 0.25
C THR A 214 24.45 11.94 0.02
N VAL A 215 23.94 12.21 -1.19
CA VAL A 215 22.57 11.86 -1.58
C VAL A 215 22.62 10.71 -2.57
N ARG A 216 21.81 9.68 -2.30
CA ARG A 216 21.60 8.56 -3.21
C ARG A 216 20.13 8.42 -3.54
N VAL A 217 19.82 8.28 -4.83
CA VAL A 217 18.48 8.02 -5.36
C VAL A 217 18.47 6.61 -5.94
N ASN A 218 17.61 5.74 -5.41
CA ASN A 218 17.60 4.29 -5.68
C ASN A 218 19.00 3.67 -5.57
N GLY A 219 19.76 4.09 -4.55
CA GLY A 219 21.14 3.64 -4.32
C GLY A 219 22.21 4.30 -5.21
N MET A 220 21.84 5.05 -6.24
CA MET A 220 22.78 5.75 -7.13
C MET A 220 23.08 7.15 -6.63
N ASP A 221 24.36 7.56 -6.64
CA ASP A 221 24.76 8.91 -6.26
C ASP A 221 24.17 9.98 -7.22
N VAL A 222 23.81 11.15 -6.68
CA VAL A 222 23.28 12.28 -7.46
C VAL A 222 24.34 12.95 -8.35
N GLU A 223 25.63 12.81 -8.02
CA GLU A 223 26.73 13.31 -8.82
C GLU A 223 27.06 12.35 -9.97
N LYS A 224 26.74 12.77 -11.20
CA LYS A 224 26.92 11.95 -12.41
C LYS A 224 28.40 11.66 -12.65
N GLY A 225 28.70 10.42 -13.05
CA GLY A 225 30.06 10.02 -13.43
C GLY A 225 31.00 9.83 -12.25
N PHE A 226 30.50 9.88 -11.01
CA PHE A 226 31.28 9.54 -9.84
C PHE A 226 31.71 8.06 -9.91
N SER A 227 33.02 7.83 -10.04
CA SER A 227 33.64 6.52 -9.91
C SER A 227 33.98 6.28 -8.45
N HIS A 228 33.67 5.10 -7.92
CA HIS A 228 34.01 4.73 -6.54
C HIS A 228 35.51 4.87 -6.30
N THR A 229 35.93 6.00 -5.73
CA THR A 229 37.21 6.08 -5.05
C THR A 229 37.10 5.17 -3.82
N LYS A 230 38.08 4.29 -3.56
CA LYS A 230 38.14 3.48 -2.33
C LYS A 230 38.45 4.32 -1.08
N ASP A 231 38.25 5.62 -1.16
CA ASP A 231 38.60 6.61 -0.17
C ASP A 231 37.32 6.99 0.59
N TYR A 232 36.98 6.16 1.57
CA TYR A 232 35.81 6.31 2.42
C TYR A 232 36.25 6.79 3.80
N GLY A 233 35.51 7.74 4.37
CA GLY A 233 35.82 8.26 5.70
C GLY A 233 34.86 9.35 6.16
N VAL A 234 34.93 9.66 7.46
CA VAL A 234 34.15 10.73 8.10
C VAL A 234 34.72 12.10 7.70
N ARG A 235 34.16 12.71 6.66
CA ARG A 235 34.65 13.99 6.12
C ARG A 235 33.56 14.80 5.45
N SER A 236 33.86 16.05 5.12
CA SER A 236 33.02 16.86 4.24
C SER A 236 33.18 16.45 2.78
N ARG A 237 32.09 16.49 2.02
CA ARG A 237 32.10 16.31 0.56
C ARG A 237 32.10 17.66 -0.14
N ILE A 238 32.84 17.74 -1.23
CA ILE A 238 32.81 18.89 -2.14
C ILE A 238 32.13 18.44 -3.44
N TYR A 239 31.12 19.19 -3.83
CA TYR A 239 30.41 19.06 -5.09
C TYR A 239 30.88 20.12 -6.08
N ASN A 240 30.93 19.77 -7.36
CA ASN A 240 31.11 20.76 -8.41
C ASN A 240 29.75 21.23 -8.95
N VAL A 241 29.32 22.42 -8.55
CA VAL A 241 28.06 23.03 -9.01
C VAL A 241 28.41 24.14 -9.98
N GLU A 242 28.18 23.89 -11.27
CA GLU A 242 28.42 24.87 -12.35
C GLU A 242 29.85 25.44 -12.35
N GLY A 243 30.85 24.60 -12.07
CA GLY A 243 32.26 24.98 -12.01
C GLY A 243 32.70 25.58 -10.67
N LYS A 244 31.80 25.70 -9.69
CA LYS A 244 32.10 26.22 -8.35
C LYS A 244 32.05 25.12 -7.29
N PRO A 245 33.02 25.07 -6.36
CA PRO A 245 32.97 24.13 -5.25
C PRO A 245 31.81 24.47 -4.29
N SER A 246 31.04 23.46 -3.91
CA SER A 246 29.92 23.56 -2.97
C SER A 246 29.99 22.46 -1.91
N GLY A 247 29.60 22.75 -0.68
CA GLY A 247 29.54 21.76 0.41
C GLY A 247 28.29 20.87 0.40
N TYR A 248 27.43 21.00 -0.62
CA TYR A 248 26.19 20.23 -0.79
C TYR A 248 25.77 20.21 -2.26
N PRO A 249 25.00 19.19 -2.72
CA PRO A 249 24.57 19.11 -4.11
C PRO A 249 23.54 20.19 -4.45
N SER A 250 23.51 20.63 -5.71
CA SER A 250 22.48 21.57 -6.15
C SER A 250 21.10 20.92 -6.24
N LYS A 251 20.04 21.73 -6.12
CA LYS A 251 18.65 21.27 -6.32
C LYS A 251 18.46 20.62 -7.70
N SER A 252 19.17 21.09 -8.74
CA SER A 252 19.11 20.53 -10.09
C SER A 252 19.75 19.14 -10.22
N MET A 253 20.86 18.87 -9.50
CA MET A 253 21.47 17.54 -9.46
C MET A 253 20.51 16.51 -8.84
N ILE A 254 19.93 16.84 -7.68
CA ILE A 254 18.98 15.99 -6.97
C ILE A 254 17.75 15.72 -7.84
N ARG A 255 17.13 16.78 -8.37
CA ARG A 255 15.95 16.67 -9.25
C ARG A 255 16.22 15.78 -10.47
N SER A 256 17.37 15.95 -11.11
CA SER A 256 17.75 15.13 -12.28
C SER A 256 17.89 13.65 -11.94
N ALA A 257 18.46 13.33 -10.77
CA ALA A 257 18.59 11.95 -10.31
C ALA A 257 17.22 11.33 -9.99
N ILE A 258 16.32 12.06 -9.34
CA ILE A 258 14.95 11.63 -9.05
C ILE A 258 14.18 11.38 -10.35
N LYS A 259 14.18 12.31 -11.29
CA LYS A 259 13.51 12.13 -12.60
C LYS A 259 14.03 10.92 -13.36
N LYS A 260 15.35 10.69 -13.33
CA LYS A 260 15.95 9.49 -13.92
C LYS A 260 15.43 8.22 -13.23
N ALA A 261 15.36 8.20 -11.91
CA ALA A 261 14.84 7.06 -11.16
C ALA A 261 13.38 6.76 -11.50
N ILE A 262 12.51 7.78 -11.55
CA ILE A 262 11.09 7.64 -11.96
C ILE A 262 11.00 7.05 -13.37
N SER A 263 11.76 7.59 -14.33
CA SER A 263 11.74 7.09 -15.71
C SER A 263 12.19 5.63 -15.87
N ILE A 264 12.92 5.09 -14.88
CA ILE A 264 13.32 3.68 -14.84
C ILE A 264 12.18 2.84 -14.25
N LEU A 265 11.52 3.32 -13.19
CA LEU A 265 10.37 2.63 -12.59
C LEU A 265 9.21 2.51 -13.57
N GLU A 266 8.92 3.55 -14.36
CA GLU A 266 7.86 3.53 -15.38
C GLU A 266 8.11 2.54 -16.54
N LYS A 267 9.36 2.13 -16.76
CA LYS A 267 9.74 1.23 -17.87
C LYS A 267 9.74 -0.25 -17.48
N GLN A 268 9.52 -0.56 -16.20
CA GLN A 268 9.60 -1.93 -15.66
C GLN A 268 8.23 -2.58 -15.58
#